data_AF-A0A646QYY0-F1
#
_entry.id   AF-A0A646QYY0-F1
#
_cell.length_a   1.000
_cell.length_b   1.000
_cell.length_c   1.000
_cell.angle_alpha   90.00
_cell.angle_beta   90.00
_cell.angle_gamma   90.00
#
_symmetry.space_group_name_H-M   'P 1'
#
loop_
_entity.id
_entity.type
_entity.pdbx_description
1 polymer ?
#
loop_
_entity_poly.entity_id
_entity_poly.type
_entity_poly.pdbx_seq_one_letter_code
_entity_poly.pdbx_strand_id
1 'polypeptide(L)'
;ISNFEKIYESLQNAYNAFRSEQGGLDWVGMASAQLEDISDINEPLQKLSESVSSSYYLLEDATFQMRNLLDDLEYDPERLNFIETRLNEIKQLKRKYGATVEDILEYGSKIEEEIDQIENRDSHLEALKKELESVGKDVAVEAANLSKIRKAWAKKLAEAIHQELKSLYMGKSTFDTEFLVKTDPSASEAPVVNGQPVQLTQKGIDLVKFLISTNTGEPLKPLSKVASGGELSRVMLAMKSIFSSQQDVTSIIFDEVDTGVSGRVAQAIAEKIHKVSTGSQVLC
;
A
#
# COMPACT_ATOMS: atom_id res chain seq x y z
N ILE A 1 -40.59 -5.67 11.98
CA ILE A 1 -41.24 -5.65 10.66
C ILE A 1 -42.07 -6.91 10.46
N SER A 2 -41.49 -8.08 10.19
CA SER A 2 -42.25 -9.35 10.06
C SER A 2 -43.12 -9.68 11.29
N ASN A 3 -42.64 -9.40 12.51
CA ASN A 3 -43.45 -9.57 13.72
C ASN A 3 -44.63 -8.60 13.80
N PHE A 4 -44.51 -7.40 13.23
CA PHE A 4 -45.53 -6.36 13.30
C PHE A 4 -46.68 -6.65 12.32
N GLU A 5 -46.35 -7.02 11.08
CA GLU A 5 -47.29 -7.51 10.07
C GLU A 5 -48.09 -8.72 10.59
N LYS A 6 -47.39 -9.70 11.17
CA LYS A 6 -48.03 -10.89 11.75
C LYS A 6 -49.00 -10.54 12.88
N ILE A 7 -48.65 -9.57 13.74
CA ILE A 7 -49.52 -9.11 14.83
C ILE A 7 -50.76 -8.42 14.26
N TYR A 8 -50.56 -7.48 13.32
CA TYR A 8 -51.65 -6.74 12.69
C TYR A 8 -52.64 -7.67 11.97
N GLU A 9 -52.16 -8.58 11.11
CA GLU A 9 -53.02 -9.54 10.41
C GLU A 9 -53.76 -10.46 11.37
N SER A 10 -53.08 -10.99 12.39
CA SER A 10 -53.70 -11.92 13.35
C SER A 10 -54.78 -11.22 14.18
N LEU A 11 -54.52 -9.98 14.60
CA LEU A 11 -55.44 -9.17 15.39
C LEU A 11 -56.64 -8.71 14.57
N GLN A 12 -56.42 -8.29 13.31
CA GLN A 12 -57.47 -7.91 12.37
C GLN A 12 -58.40 -9.10 12.07
N ASN A 13 -57.82 -10.28 11.84
CA ASN A 13 -58.59 -11.50 11.61
C ASN A 13 -59.41 -11.90 12.84
N ALA A 14 -58.85 -11.82 14.04
CA ALA A 14 -59.55 -12.10 15.29
C ALA A 14 -60.70 -11.11 15.54
N TYR A 15 -60.46 -9.81 15.35
CA TYR A 15 -61.49 -8.77 15.47
C TYR A 15 -62.64 -8.99 14.48
N ASN A 16 -62.32 -9.27 13.21
CA ASN A 16 -63.31 -9.56 12.18
C ASN A 16 -64.13 -10.81 12.52
N ALA A 17 -63.53 -11.87 13.08
CA ALA A 17 -64.26 -13.09 13.46
C ALA A 17 -65.34 -12.86 14.53
N PHE A 18 -65.15 -11.87 15.42
CA PHE A 18 -66.16 -11.51 16.42
C PHE A 18 -67.19 -10.49 15.91
N ARG A 19 -66.78 -9.56 15.05
CA ARG A 19 -67.58 -8.37 14.66
C ARG A 19 -68.18 -8.42 13.24
N SER A 20 -67.83 -9.41 12.41
CA SER A 20 -68.42 -9.58 11.07
C SER A 20 -69.93 -9.81 11.15
N GLU A 21 -70.63 -9.66 10.02
CA GLU A 21 -72.03 -10.09 9.91
C GLU A 21 -72.14 -11.61 10.20
N GLN A 22 -72.98 -12.00 11.16
CA GLN A 22 -73.01 -13.37 11.73
C GLN A 22 -71.69 -13.75 12.43
N GLY A 23 -71.05 -12.79 13.09
CA GLY A 23 -69.82 -12.98 13.85
C GLY A 23 -70.05 -13.72 15.17
N GLY A 24 -68.94 -14.10 15.82
CA GLY A 24 -68.99 -14.84 17.09
C GLY A 24 -69.84 -14.15 18.17
N LEU A 25 -69.80 -12.81 18.25
CA LEU A 25 -70.61 -12.06 19.22
C LEU A 25 -72.10 -12.10 18.88
N ASP A 26 -72.48 -12.09 17.60
CA ASP A 26 -73.90 -12.17 17.20
C ASP A 26 -74.50 -13.52 17.61
N TRP A 27 -73.77 -14.62 17.39
CA TRP A 27 -74.21 -15.96 17.77
C TRP A 27 -74.29 -16.14 19.29
N VAL A 28 -73.29 -15.63 20.03
CA VAL A 28 -73.31 -15.67 21.49
C VAL A 28 -74.43 -14.79 22.04
N GLY A 29 -74.67 -13.62 21.46
CA GLY A 29 -75.78 -12.73 21.83
C GLY A 29 -77.15 -13.38 21.59
N MET A 30 -77.33 -14.04 20.44
CA MET A 30 -78.55 -14.81 20.14
C MET A 30 -78.76 -15.95 21.15
N ALA A 31 -77.70 -16.69 21.48
CA ALA A 31 -77.77 -17.75 22.49
C ALA A 31 -78.08 -17.20 23.89
N SER A 32 -77.50 -16.04 24.25
CA SER A 32 -77.78 -15.36 25.51
C SER A 32 -79.25 -14.97 25.63
N ALA A 33 -79.84 -14.39 24.58
CA ALA A 33 -81.25 -13.99 24.58
C ALA A 33 -82.20 -15.19 24.75
N GLN A 34 -81.93 -16.30 24.05
CA GLN A 34 -82.75 -17.51 24.19
C GLN A 34 -82.63 -18.18 25.56
N LEU A 35 -81.47 -18.08 26.22
CA LEU A 35 -81.26 -18.59 27.58
C LEU A 35 -81.89 -17.69 28.65
N GLU A 36 -81.93 -16.37 28.41
CA GLU A 36 -82.63 -15.40 29.25
C GLU A 36 -84.15 -15.68 29.28
N ASP A 37 -84.76 -15.95 28.12
CA ASP A 37 -86.19 -16.26 27.99
C ASP A 37 -86.64 -17.48 28.83
N ILE A 38 -85.73 -18.43 29.12
CA ILE A 38 -86.02 -19.64 29.88
C ILE A 38 -85.39 -19.66 31.29
N SER A 39 -84.75 -18.58 31.70
CA SER A 39 -83.96 -18.52 32.94
C SER A 39 -84.80 -18.71 34.21
N ASP A 40 -86.05 -18.23 34.22
CA ASP A 40 -86.96 -18.29 35.36
C ASP A 40 -87.57 -19.69 35.63
N ILE A 41 -87.35 -20.66 34.74
CA ILE A 41 -87.97 -22.00 34.86
C ILE A 41 -87.35 -22.80 36.01
N ASN A 42 -86.02 -22.77 36.17
CA ASN A 42 -85.31 -23.43 37.27
C ASN A 42 -83.89 -22.88 37.48
N GLU A 43 -83.33 -23.14 38.67
CA GLU A 43 -82.02 -22.65 39.09
C GLU A 43 -80.85 -23.08 38.16
N PRO A 44 -80.78 -24.32 37.62
CA PRO A 44 -79.76 -24.66 36.62
C PRO A 44 -79.77 -23.81 35.34
N LEU A 45 -80.96 -23.46 34.83
CA LEU A 45 -81.10 -22.62 33.63
C LEU A 45 -80.73 -21.16 33.91
N GLN A 46 -81.08 -20.65 35.09
CA GLN A 46 -80.64 -19.33 35.55
C GLN A 46 -79.10 -19.23 35.56
N LYS A 47 -78.41 -20.19 36.19
CA LYS A 47 -76.94 -20.22 36.24
C LYS A 47 -76.31 -20.30 34.84
N LEU A 48 -76.94 -21.03 33.92
CA LEU A 48 -76.47 -21.14 32.54
C LEU A 48 -76.63 -19.81 31.78
N SER A 49 -77.77 -19.13 31.96
CA SER A 49 -78.02 -17.80 31.38
C SER A 49 -77.01 -16.76 31.89
N GLU A 50 -76.78 -16.71 33.22
CA GLU A 50 -75.79 -15.82 33.84
C GLU A 50 -74.37 -16.07 33.30
N SER A 51 -74.00 -17.34 33.10
CA SER A 51 -72.68 -17.73 32.56
C SER A 51 -72.48 -17.29 31.11
N VAL A 52 -73.49 -17.50 30.26
CA VAL A 52 -73.43 -17.11 28.84
C VAL A 52 -73.46 -15.59 28.68
N SER A 53 -74.30 -14.89 29.45
CA SER A 53 -74.36 -13.42 29.49
C SER A 53 -73.02 -12.82 29.94
N SER A 54 -72.41 -13.36 30.99
CA SER A 54 -71.09 -12.92 31.44
C SER A 54 -70.00 -13.13 30.39
N SER A 55 -70.05 -14.26 29.68
CA SER A 55 -69.10 -14.57 28.59
C SER A 55 -69.28 -13.63 27.39
N TYR A 56 -70.52 -13.24 27.06
CA TYR A 56 -70.80 -12.26 26.03
C TYR A 56 -70.09 -10.93 26.31
N TYR A 57 -70.27 -10.36 27.51
CA TYR A 57 -69.65 -9.08 27.87
C TYR A 57 -68.12 -9.16 27.93
N LEU A 58 -67.55 -10.28 28.39
CA LEU A 58 -66.09 -10.48 28.36
C LEU A 58 -65.54 -10.52 26.93
N LEU A 59 -66.25 -11.18 26.00
CA LEU A 59 -65.87 -11.22 24.59
C LEU A 59 -66.06 -9.86 23.91
N GLU A 60 -67.10 -9.12 24.29
CA GLU A 60 -67.36 -7.77 23.79
C GLU A 60 -66.24 -6.79 24.19
N ASP A 61 -65.85 -6.80 25.47
CA ASP A 61 -64.73 -5.99 25.97
C ASP A 61 -63.41 -6.39 25.30
N ALA A 62 -63.11 -7.68 25.18
CA ALA A 62 -61.93 -8.15 24.47
C ALA A 62 -61.93 -7.68 23.00
N THR A 63 -63.07 -7.71 22.32
CA THR A 63 -63.22 -7.22 20.94
C THR A 63 -63.00 -5.71 20.85
N PHE A 64 -63.46 -4.94 21.85
CA PHE A 64 -63.20 -3.51 21.95
C PHE A 64 -61.70 -3.22 22.16
N GLN A 65 -61.04 -3.98 23.03
CA GLN A 65 -59.59 -3.88 23.22
C GLN A 65 -58.81 -4.23 21.94
N MET A 66 -59.24 -5.26 21.19
CA MET A 66 -58.63 -5.59 19.89
C MET A 66 -58.73 -4.43 18.90
N ARG A 67 -59.87 -3.72 18.87
CA ARG A 67 -60.04 -2.54 18.02
C ARG A 67 -59.09 -1.40 18.41
N ASN A 68 -58.99 -1.08 19.69
CA ASN A 68 -58.08 -0.03 20.15
C ASN A 68 -56.63 -0.35 19.81
N LEU A 69 -56.23 -1.62 19.97
CA LEU A 69 -54.91 -2.08 19.56
C LEU A 69 -54.70 -1.99 18.05
N LEU A 70 -55.71 -2.23 17.22
CA LEU A 70 -55.63 -2.03 15.77
C LEU A 70 -55.51 -0.55 15.39
N ASP A 71 -56.27 0.33 16.06
CA ASP A 71 -56.24 1.77 15.83
C ASP A 71 -54.88 2.38 16.25
N ASP A 72 -54.22 1.82 17.28
CA ASP A 72 -52.87 2.21 17.71
C ASP A 72 -51.75 1.66 16.80
N LEU A 73 -52.02 0.61 16.02
CA LEU A 73 -51.05 0.04 15.07
C LEU A 73 -51.01 0.91 13.80
N GLU A 74 -50.09 1.88 13.76
CA GLU A 74 -49.76 2.63 12.53
C GLU A 74 -49.05 1.72 11.50
N TYR A 75 -49.81 0.87 10.82
CA TYR A 75 -49.33 0.04 9.72
C TYR A 75 -49.43 0.78 8.38
N ASP A 76 -48.27 1.19 7.84
CA ASP A 76 -48.16 1.72 6.47
C ASP A 76 -47.56 0.66 5.53
N PRO A 77 -48.40 -0.08 4.76
CA PRO A 77 -47.95 -1.12 3.85
C PRO A 77 -47.09 -0.58 2.70
N GLU A 78 -47.33 0.65 2.24
CA GLU A 78 -46.54 1.27 1.17
C GLU A 78 -45.13 1.58 1.66
N ARG A 79 -45.01 2.08 2.90
CA ARG A 79 -43.71 2.32 3.53
C ARG A 79 -42.93 1.03 3.71
N LEU A 80 -43.60 -0.05 4.11
CA LEU A 80 -42.98 -1.36 4.25
C LEU A 80 -42.43 -1.86 2.91
N ASN A 81 -43.26 -1.86 1.87
CA ASN A 81 -42.86 -2.31 0.54
C ASN A 81 -41.66 -1.50 -0.01
N PHE A 82 -41.66 -0.18 0.21
CA PHE A 82 -40.52 0.68 -0.13
C PHE A 82 -39.23 0.22 0.56
N ILE A 83 -39.28 -0.05 1.86
CA ILE A 83 -38.11 -0.49 2.64
C ILE A 83 -37.61 -1.85 2.13
N GLU A 84 -38.51 -2.80 1.88
CA GLU A 84 -38.14 -4.14 1.38
C GLU A 84 -37.52 -4.08 -0.01
N THR A 85 -38.11 -3.28 -0.91
CA THR A 85 -37.56 -3.03 -2.24
C THR A 85 -36.15 -2.44 -2.13
N ARG A 86 -35.96 -1.42 -1.29
CA ARG A 86 -34.64 -0.80 -1.09
C ARG A 86 -33.61 -1.77 -0.50
N LEU A 87 -34.01 -2.61 0.45
CA LEU A 87 -33.13 -3.64 1.02
C LEU A 87 -32.76 -4.71 -0.01
N ASN A 88 -33.68 -5.08 -0.89
CA ASN A 88 -33.41 -6.04 -1.96
C ASN A 88 -32.45 -5.47 -3.02
N GLU A 89 -32.60 -4.21 -3.40
CA GLU A 89 -31.63 -3.52 -4.26
C GLU A 89 -30.22 -3.56 -3.66
N ILE A 90 -30.08 -3.17 -2.39
CA ILE A 90 -28.80 -3.19 -1.69
C ILE A 90 -28.23 -4.62 -1.65
N LYS A 91 -29.03 -5.64 -1.37
CA LYS A 91 -28.57 -7.05 -1.40
C LYS A 91 -28.06 -7.46 -2.78
N GLN A 92 -28.73 -7.06 -3.86
CA GLN A 92 -28.28 -7.37 -5.21
C GLN A 92 -26.96 -6.69 -5.55
N LEU A 93 -26.80 -5.41 -5.18
CA LEU A 93 -25.55 -4.68 -5.34
C LEU A 93 -24.43 -5.33 -4.52
N LYS A 94 -24.71 -5.74 -3.28
CA LYS A 94 -23.72 -6.40 -2.43
C LYS A 94 -23.22 -7.71 -3.05
N ARG A 95 -24.12 -8.49 -3.66
CA ARG A 95 -23.73 -9.73 -4.34
C ARG A 95 -22.80 -9.51 -5.53
N LYS A 96 -22.92 -8.37 -6.22
CA LYS A 96 -22.14 -8.08 -7.44
C LYS A 96 -20.87 -7.27 -7.19
N TYR A 97 -20.91 -6.35 -6.23
CA TYR A 97 -19.94 -5.24 -6.15
C TYR A 97 -19.30 -5.06 -4.77
N GLY A 98 -19.72 -5.77 -3.72
CA GLY A 98 -19.08 -5.61 -2.40
C GLY A 98 -19.81 -6.24 -1.21
N ALA A 99 -19.07 -6.65 -0.18
CA ALA A 99 -19.66 -7.25 1.02
C ALA A 99 -20.35 -6.22 1.93
N THR A 100 -20.05 -4.94 1.75
CA THR A 100 -20.62 -3.79 2.47
C THR A 100 -21.13 -2.72 1.50
N VAL A 101 -21.80 -1.68 2.02
CA VAL A 101 -22.24 -0.55 1.17
C VAL A 101 -21.03 0.31 0.77
N GLU A 102 -20.07 0.43 1.67
CA GLU A 102 -18.80 1.10 1.49
C GLU A 102 -18.01 0.45 0.35
N ASP A 103 -17.92 -0.89 0.34
CA ASP A 103 -17.24 -1.65 -0.73
C ASP A 103 -17.88 -1.36 -2.11
N ILE A 104 -19.22 -1.27 -2.17
CA ILE A 104 -19.94 -0.98 -3.42
C ILE A 104 -19.60 0.42 -3.93
N LEU A 105 -19.51 1.41 -3.04
CA LEU A 105 -19.20 2.79 -3.40
C LEU A 105 -17.72 2.94 -3.83
N GLU A 106 -16.82 2.25 -3.14
CA GLU A 106 -15.40 2.19 -3.53
C GLU A 106 -15.24 1.54 -4.91
N TYR A 107 -15.96 0.44 -5.15
CA TYR A 107 -15.99 -0.21 -6.47
C TYR A 107 -16.53 0.74 -7.55
N GLY A 108 -17.60 1.47 -7.26
CA GLY A 108 -18.15 2.48 -8.18
C GLY A 108 -17.12 3.56 -8.54
N SER A 109 -16.41 4.09 -7.55
CA SER A 109 -15.38 5.12 -7.76
C SER A 109 -14.23 4.60 -8.63
N LYS A 110 -13.78 3.36 -8.40
CA LYS A 110 -12.74 2.72 -9.23
C LYS A 110 -13.16 2.55 -10.69
N ILE A 111 -14.39 2.11 -10.93
CA ILE A 111 -14.90 1.93 -12.30
C ILE A 111 -15.06 3.29 -13.00
N GLU A 112 -15.47 4.32 -12.28
CA GLU A 112 -15.57 5.68 -12.83
C GLU A 112 -14.19 6.21 -13.24
N GLU A 113 -13.16 6.00 -12.42
CA GLU A 113 -11.75 6.30 -12.78
C GLU A 113 -11.27 5.48 -13.99
N GLU A 114 -11.58 4.18 -14.05
CA GLU A 114 -11.21 3.33 -15.19
C GLU A 114 -11.87 3.79 -16.50
N ILE A 115 -13.16 4.18 -16.45
CA ILE A 115 -13.88 4.70 -17.61
C ILE A 115 -13.25 6.02 -18.06
N ASP A 116 -12.96 6.94 -17.14
CA ASP A 116 -12.31 8.20 -17.47
C ASP A 116 -10.94 7.97 -18.14
N GLN A 117 -10.15 7.02 -17.63
CA GLN A 117 -8.87 6.65 -18.24
C GLN A 117 -9.02 6.08 -19.65
N ILE A 118 -10.09 5.32 -19.93
CA ILE A 118 -10.35 4.74 -21.26
C ILE A 118 -10.83 5.82 -22.23
N GLU A 119 -11.78 6.67 -21.81
CA GLU A 119 -12.35 7.73 -22.65
C GLU A 119 -11.34 8.83 -22.93
N ASN A 120 -10.52 9.20 -21.94
CA ASN A 120 -9.52 10.26 -22.02
C ASN A 120 -8.09 9.74 -22.20
N ARG A 121 -7.93 8.50 -22.69
CA ARG A 121 -6.63 7.83 -22.82
C ARG A 121 -5.58 8.67 -23.52
N ASP A 122 -5.92 9.31 -24.64
CA ASP A 122 -4.98 10.10 -25.43
C ASP A 122 -4.54 11.37 -24.67
N SER A 123 -5.47 12.01 -23.95
CA SER A 123 -5.17 13.16 -23.10
C SER A 123 -4.25 12.77 -21.94
N HIS A 124 -4.53 11.64 -21.28
CA HIS A 124 -3.72 11.13 -20.18
C HIS A 124 -2.32 10.72 -20.66
N LEU A 125 -2.23 10.06 -21.83
CA LEU A 125 -0.97 9.68 -22.45
C LEU A 125 -0.12 10.92 -22.77
N GLU A 126 -0.72 11.99 -23.31
CA GLU A 126 0.01 13.23 -23.56
C GLU A 126 0.39 13.99 -22.27
N ALA A 127 -0.42 13.92 -21.22
CA ALA A 127 -0.05 14.44 -19.90
C ALA A 127 1.16 13.69 -19.33
N LEU A 128 1.14 12.36 -19.36
CA LEU A 128 2.26 11.51 -18.90
C LEU A 128 3.53 11.72 -19.71
N LYS A 129 3.44 11.89 -21.04
CA LYS A 129 4.61 12.22 -21.88
C LYS A 129 5.23 13.56 -21.49
N LYS A 130 4.41 14.58 -21.22
CA LYS A 130 4.89 15.90 -20.76
C LYS A 130 5.54 15.80 -19.39
N GLU A 131 4.95 15.04 -18.48
CA GLU A 131 5.52 14.79 -17.16
C GLU A 131 6.87 14.05 -17.27
N LEU A 132 6.93 12.98 -18.08
CA LEU A 132 8.15 12.24 -18.36
C LEU A 132 9.25 13.15 -18.94
N GLU A 133 8.89 14.03 -19.89
CA GLU A 133 9.84 15.00 -20.45
C GLU A 133 10.33 16.00 -19.40
N SER A 134 9.46 16.48 -18.53
CA SER A 134 9.81 17.40 -17.44
C SER A 134 10.76 16.73 -16.45
N VAL A 135 10.39 15.56 -15.92
CA VAL A 135 11.21 14.80 -14.97
C VAL A 135 12.53 14.39 -15.63
N GLY A 136 12.52 14.01 -16.90
CA GLY A 136 13.72 13.70 -17.67
C GLY A 136 14.72 14.86 -17.73
N LYS A 137 14.24 16.11 -17.87
CA LYS A 137 15.09 17.32 -17.82
C LYS A 137 15.69 17.54 -16.44
N ASP A 138 14.89 17.41 -15.38
CA ASP A 138 15.36 17.60 -14.01
C ASP A 138 16.45 16.57 -13.66
N VAL A 139 16.21 15.30 -13.99
CA VAL A 139 17.17 14.23 -13.79
C VAL A 139 18.45 14.45 -14.61
N ALA A 140 18.34 14.98 -15.82
CA ALA A 140 19.52 15.31 -16.64
C ALA A 140 20.40 16.39 -15.99
N VAL A 141 19.79 17.42 -15.39
CA VAL A 141 20.51 18.48 -14.66
C VAL A 141 21.23 17.90 -13.45
N GLU A 142 20.55 17.09 -12.65
CA GLU A 142 21.15 16.49 -11.46
C GLU A 142 22.25 15.48 -11.81
N ALA A 143 22.06 14.68 -12.86
CA ALA A 143 23.08 13.75 -13.35
C ALA A 143 24.34 14.49 -13.83
N ALA A 144 24.18 15.61 -14.55
CA ALA A 144 25.30 16.44 -14.99
C ALA A 144 26.05 17.05 -13.80
N ASN A 145 25.31 17.53 -12.80
CA ASN A 145 25.88 18.09 -11.57
C ASN A 145 26.68 17.04 -10.79
N LEU A 146 26.10 15.85 -10.59
CA LEU A 146 26.77 14.73 -9.94
C LEU A 146 28.07 14.33 -10.67
N SER A 147 28.05 14.25 -12.00
CA SER A 147 29.24 13.95 -12.81
C SER A 147 30.33 15.01 -12.63
N LYS A 148 29.94 16.30 -12.61
CA LYS A 148 30.86 17.41 -12.37
C LYS A 148 31.53 17.32 -11.00
N ILE A 149 30.75 17.07 -9.95
CA ILE A 149 31.26 16.93 -8.57
C ILE A 149 32.21 15.73 -8.49
N ARG A 150 31.84 14.58 -9.08
CA ARG A 150 32.69 13.38 -9.11
C ARG A 150 34.03 13.64 -9.79
N LYS A 151 34.03 14.28 -10.96
CA LYS A 151 35.25 14.62 -11.70
C LYS A 151 36.16 15.56 -10.90
N ALA A 152 35.58 16.53 -10.17
CA ALA A 152 36.35 17.41 -9.29
C ALA A 152 37.01 16.65 -8.13
N TRP A 153 36.29 15.74 -7.48
CA TRP A 153 36.82 14.91 -6.40
C TRP A 153 37.81 13.85 -6.90
N ALA A 154 37.62 13.30 -8.09
CA ALA A 154 38.53 12.34 -8.69
C ALA A 154 39.93 12.95 -8.90
N LYS A 155 40.02 14.23 -9.29
CA LYS A 155 41.31 14.94 -9.38
C LYS A 155 42.01 15.04 -8.02
N LYS A 156 41.28 15.45 -6.98
CA LYS A 156 41.80 15.52 -5.61
C LYS A 156 42.25 14.15 -5.10
N LEU A 157 41.48 13.11 -5.40
CA LEU A 157 41.81 11.72 -5.05
C LEU A 157 43.07 11.26 -5.77
N ALA A 158 43.20 11.54 -7.08
CA ALA A 158 44.38 11.18 -7.85
C ALA A 158 45.65 11.85 -7.31
N GLU A 159 45.57 13.13 -6.95
CA GLU A 159 46.67 13.85 -6.30
C GLU A 159 47.05 13.23 -4.94
N ALA A 160 46.06 12.93 -4.09
CA ALA A 160 46.30 12.29 -2.80
C ALA A 160 46.95 10.90 -2.94
N ILE A 161 46.45 10.08 -3.88
CA ILE A 161 47.02 8.76 -4.18
C ILE A 161 48.45 8.91 -4.69
N HIS A 162 48.72 9.86 -5.58
CA HIS A 162 50.06 10.07 -6.11
C HIS A 162 51.06 10.47 -4.99
N GLN A 163 50.66 11.30 -4.02
CA GLN A 163 51.51 11.62 -2.87
C GLN A 163 51.80 10.39 -2.00
N GLU A 164 50.79 9.56 -1.75
CA GLU A 164 50.97 8.32 -0.98
C GLU A 164 51.86 7.32 -1.72
N LEU A 165 51.67 7.14 -3.04
CA LEU A 165 52.54 6.30 -3.87
C LEU A 165 53.99 6.81 -3.88
N LYS A 166 54.18 8.13 -3.96
CA LYS A 166 55.52 8.73 -3.86
C LYS A 166 56.19 8.42 -2.52
N SER A 167 55.43 8.44 -1.41
CA SER A 167 55.95 8.08 -0.09
C SER A 167 56.33 6.59 0.03
N LEU A 168 55.72 5.73 -0.78
CA LEU A 168 56.06 4.31 -0.93
C LEU A 168 57.17 4.05 -1.98
N TYR A 169 57.94 5.08 -2.36
CA TYR A 169 58.98 5.02 -3.39
C TYR A 169 58.48 4.66 -4.80
N MET A 170 57.17 4.80 -5.04
CA MET A 170 56.52 4.61 -6.34
C MET A 170 56.25 5.95 -7.05
N GLY A 171 57.16 6.92 -6.92
CA GLY A 171 56.98 8.28 -7.46
C GLY A 171 57.00 8.39 -9.00
N LYS A 172 57.28 7.28 -9.70
CA LYS A 172 57.15 7.18 -11.17
C LYS A 172 55.78 6.66 -11.60
N SER A 173 54.96 6.19 -10.66
CA SER A 173 53.64 5.68 -10.92
C SER A 173 52.64 6.82 -11.07
N THR A 174 51.69 6.67 -11.98
CA THR A 174 50.62 7.65 -12.22
C THR A 174 49.27 6.99 -12.00
N PHE A 175 48.35 7.71 -11.36
CA PHE A 175 46.99 7.26 -11.12
C PHE A 175 46.03 8.28 -11.75
N ASP A 176 45.00 7.77 -12.42
CA ASP A 176 43.95 8.61 -13.01
C ASP A 176 42.58 7.92 -12.92
N THR A 177 41.51 8.68 -13.13
CA THR A 177 40.14 8.18 -13.12
C THR A 177 39.47 8.46 -14.47
N GLU A 178 39.11 7.39 -15.18
CA GLU A 178 38.36 7.47 -16.43
C GLU A 178 36.85 7.47 -16.14
N PHE A 179 36.14 8.39 -16.78
CA PHE A 179 34.69 8.51 -16.74
C PHE A 179 34.12 8.20 -18.11
N LEU A 180 33.35 7.12 -18.22
CA LEU A 180 32.64 6.75 -19.45
C LEU A 180 31.16 7.01 -19.28
N VAL A 181 30.53 7.60 -20.29
CA VAL A 181 29.07 7.74 -20.34
C VAL A 181 28.57 6.79 -21.41
N LYS A 182 27.67 5.88 -21.03
CA LYS A 182 27.01 5.01 -22.00
C LYS A 182 25.86 5.77 -22.64
N THR A 183 25.81 5.76 -23.95
CA THR A 183 24.65 6.21 -24.71
C THR A 183 23.76 5.01 -24.98
N ASP A 184 22.44 5.21 -24.92
CA ASP A 184 21.47 4.22 -25.39
C ASP A 184 20.73 4.81 -26.59
N PRO A 185 21.15 4.49 -27.83
CA PRO A 185 20.47 4.98 -29.04
C PRO A 185 19.09 4.35 -29.24
N SER A 186 18.77 3.25 -28.54
CA SER A 186 17.52 2.51 -28.69
C SER A 186 16.43 2.96 -27.72
N ALA A 187 16.82 3.66 -26.65
CA ALA A 187 15.89 4.26 -25.71
C ALA A 187 15.40 5.61 -26.24
N SER A 188 14.24 5.61 -26.90
CA SER A 188 13.54 6.83 -27.34
C SER A 188 13.22 7.81 -26.22
N GLU A 189 13.32 7.36 -24.97
CA GLU A 189 12.98 8.09 -23.75
C GLU A 189 14.20 8.32 -22.83
N ALA A 190 15.42 8.06 -23.32
CA ALA A 190 16.62 8.32 -22.53
C ALA A 190 16.77 9.83 -22.23
N PRO A 191 17.06 10.23 -20.98
CA PRO A 191 17.30 11.63 -20.67
C PRO A 191 18.50 12.15 -21.46
N VAL A 192 18.39 13.40 -21.92
CA VAL A 192 19.43 14.05 -22.72
C VAL A 192 20.28 14.93 -21.82
N VAL A 193 21.55 14.56 -21.66
CA VAL A 193 22.53 15.33 -20.89
C VAL A 193 23.53 15.96 -21.86
N ASN A 194 23.70 17.28 -21.80
CA ASN A 194 24.60 18.03 -22.69
C ASN A 194 24.37 17.76 -24.19
N GLY A 195 23.12 17.55 -24.60
CA GLY A 195 22.74 17.31 -26.00
C GLY A 195 22.97 15.88 -26.49
N GLN A 196 23.28 14.91 -25.62
CA GLN A 196 23.36 13.49 -25.98
C GLN A 196 22.46 12.61 -25.11
N PRO A 197 21.82 11.58 -25.67
CA PRO A 197 21.05 10.61 -24.90
C PRO A 197 22.00 9.76 -24.06
N VAL A 198 21.73 9.68 -22.76
CA VAL A 198 22.59 8.95 -21.82
C VAL A 198 21.80 7.86 -21.09
N GLN A 199 22.47 6.75 -20.84
CA GLN A 199 21.92 5.69 -20.02
C GLN A 199 21.98 6.13 -18.55
N LEU A 200 20.81 6.36 -17.96
CA LEU A 200 20.69 6.64 -16.55
C LEU A 200 20.69 5.34 -15.74
N THR A 201 21.45 5.31 -14.65
CA THR A 201 21.40 4.23 -13.66
C THR A 201 21.10 4.80 -12.28
N GLN A 202 20.80 3.93 -11.31
CA GLN A 202 20.68 4.32 -9.90
C GLN A 202 21.94 5.03 -9.35
N LYS A 203 23.09 4.85 -10.00
CA LYS A 203 24.36 5.50 -9.63
C LYS A 203 24.66 6.75 -10.47
N GLY A 204 23.73 7.22 -11.29
CA GLY A 204 23.93 8.31 -12.24
C GLY A 204 24.44 7.82 -13.60
N ILE A 205 25.05 8.73 -14.37
CA ILE A 205 25.43 8.54 -15.78
C ILE A 205 26.88 8.09 -15.99
N ASP A 206 27.71 8.22 -14.95
CA ASP A 206 29.13 7.90 -15.05
C ASP A 206 29.40 6.43 -14.75
N LEU A 207 30.07 5.77 -15.69
CA LEU A 207 30.81 4.54 -15.44
C LEU A 207 32.26 4.90 -15.14
N VAL A 208 32.65 4.74 -13.88
CA VAL A 208 33.96 5.16 -13.36
C VAL A 208 34.94 3.98 -13.39
N LYS A 209 36.15 4.21 -13.89
CA LYS A 209 37.27 3.27 -13.82
C LYS A 209 38.50 3.95 -13.24
N PHE A 210 39.18 3.26 -12.32
CA PHE A 210 40.49 3.68 -11.83
C PHE A 210 41.59 3.09 -12.70
N LEU A 211 42.47 3.97 -13.18
CA LEU A 211 43.59 3.63 -14.04
C LEU A 211 44.91 3.89 -13.31
N ILE A 212 45.88 3.04 -13.57
CA ILE A 212 47.23 3.19 -13.02
C ILE A 212 48.28 2.78 -14.05
N SER A 213 49.44 3.43 -13.97
CA SER A 213 50.68 3.03 -14.64
C SER A 213 51.77 3.01 -13.59
N THR A 214 52.46 1.88 -13.44
CA THR A 214 53.44 1.69 -12.36
C THR A 214 54.83 2.20 -12.74
N ASN A 215 55.14 2.28 -14.04
CA ASN A 215 56.42 2.70 -14.58
C ASN A 215 56.32 3.85 -15.59
N THR A 216 57.39 4.65 -15.68
CA THR A 216 57.49 5.71 -16.68
C THR A 216 57.53 5.11 -18.09
N GLY A 217 56.60 5.56 -18.95
CA GLY A 217 56.49 5.09 -20.34
C GLY A 217 55.46 3.96 -20.55
N GLU A 218 54.91 3.38 -19.49
CA GLU A 218 53.78 2.45 -19.60
C GLU A 218 52.45 3.20 -19.70
N PRO A 219 51.49 2.74 -20.54
CA PRO A 219 50.17 3.35 -20.62
C PRO A 219 49.36 3.10 -19.35
N LEU A 220 48.47 4.03 -19.01
CA LEU A 220 47.47 3.85 -17.96
C LEU A 220 46.58 2.64 -18.29
N LYS A 221 46.50 1.69 -17.36
CA LYS A 221 45.67 0.49 -17.47
C LYS A 221 44.69 0.41 -16.31
N PRO A 222 43.52 -0.24 -16.48
CA PRO A 222 42.62 -0.50 -15.37
C PRO A 222 43.35 -1.19 -14.21
N LEU A 223 43.06 -0.76 -12.98
CA LEU A 223 43.69 -1.30 -11.77
C LEU A 223 43.58 -2.83 -11.67
N SER A 224 42.49 -3.41 -12.15
CA SER A 224 42.26 -4.87 -12.20
C SER A 224 43.12 -5.62 -13.21
N LYS A 225 43.82 -4.92 -14.13
CA LYS A 225 44.67 -5.50 -15.18
C LYS A 225 46.16 -5.26 -14.93
N VAL A 226 46.54 -4.81 -13.74
CA VAL A 226 47.95 -4.63 -13.35
C VAL A 226 48.59 -5.99 -13.13
N ALA A 227 49.80 -6.18 -13.68
CA ALA A 227 50.42 -7.49 -13.83
C ALA A 227 51.25 -7.99 -12.62
N SER A 228 51.61 -7.10 -11.67
CA SER A 228 52.40 -7.46 -10.48
C SER A 228 51.58 -7.40 -9.20
N GLY A 229 51.47 -8.52 -8.48
CA GLY A 229 50.75 -8.65 -7.20
C GLY A 229 51.25 -7.68 -6.14
N GLY A 230 52.58 -7.63 -5.93
CA GLY A 230 53.18 -6.71 -4.96
C GLY A 230 53.02 -5.21 -5.30
N GLU A 231 53.01 -4.82 -6.57
CA GLU A 231 52.72 -3.42 -6.94
C GLU A 231 51.26 -3.05 -6.66
N LEU A 232 50.32 -3.96 -6.97
CA LEU A 232 48.90 -3.75 -6.69
C LEU A 232 48.62 -3.67 -5.19
N SER A 233 49.25 -4.53 -4.37
CA SER A 233 49.12 -4.52 -2.92
C SER A 233 49.64 -3.22 -2.30
N ARG A 234 50.76 -2.67 -2.82
CA ARG A 234 51.26 -1.35 -2.38
C ARG A 234 50.33 -0.21 -2.78
N VAL A 235 49.70 -0.27 -3.95
CA VAL A 235 48.69 0.71 -4.37
C VAL A 235 47.45 0.64 -3.48
N MET A 236 47.00 -0.56 -3.14
CA MET A 236 45.88 -0.74 -2.21
C MET A 236 46.22 -0.25 -0.80
N LEU A 237 47.46 -0.44 -0.32
CA LEU A 237 47.94 0.12 0.94
C LEU A 237 47.92 1.66 0.91
N ALA A 238 48.37 2.29 -0.17
CA ALA A 238 48.30 3.74 -0.36
C ALA A 238 46.84 4.24 -0.32
N MET A 239 45.93 3.57 -1.02
CA MET A 239 44.51 3.91 -1.00
C MET A 239 43.90 3.73 0.40
N LYS A 240 44.21 2.62 1.09
CA LYS A 240 43.72 2.39 2.45
C LYS A 240 44.24 3.39 3.47
N SER A 241 45.48 3.86 3.34
CA SER A 241 46.04 4.94 4.16
C SER A 241 45.29 6.27 4.03
N ILE A 242 44.66 6.52 2.87
CA ILE A 242 43.81 7.70 2.64
C ILE A 242 42.43 7.52 3.29
N PHE A 243 41.84 6.33 3.15
CA PHE A 243 40.48 6.05 3.60
C PHE A 243 40.37 5.53 5.05
N SER A 244 41.48 5.20 5.72
CA SER A 244 41.49 4.55 7.04
C SER A 244 40.86 5.38 8.16
N SER A 245 40.69 6.69 7.97
CA SER A 245 40.01 7.57 8.93
C SER A 245 38.48 7.55 8.83
N GLN A 246 37.92 6.90 7.80
CA GLN A 246 36.49 6.97 7.46
C GLN A 246 35.79 5.61 7.36
N GLN A 247 36.48 4.49 7.62
CA GLN A 247 35.89 3.15 7.51
C GLN A 247 36.02 2.36 8.80
N ASP A 248 34.90 1.84 9.31
CA ASP A 248 34.84 0.82 10.37
C ASP A 248 35.23 -0.57 9.79
N VAL A 249 36.43 -0.70 9.23
CA VAL A 249 36.93 -2.00 8.78
C VAL A 249 37.63 -2.71 9.93
N THR A 250 37.11 -3.88 10.33
CA THR A 250 37.60 -4.63 11.49
C THR A 250 38.96 -5.28 11.24
N SER A 251 39.20 -5.85 10.05
CA SER A 251 40.45 -6.55 9.71
C SER A 251 40.80 -6.41 8.22
N ILE A 252 42.09 -6.23 7.90
CA ILE A 252 42.64 -6.09 6.54
C ILE A 252 43.82 -7.05 6.39
N ILE A 253 43.89 -7.77 5.27
CA ILE A 253 45.01 -8.66 4.93
C ILE A 253 45.74 -8.07 3.72
N PHE A 254 47.06 -7.86 3.84
CA PHE A 254 47.92 -7.47 2.72
C PHE A 254 48.80 -8.64 2.33
N ASP A 255 48.60 -9.16 1.12
CA ASP A 255 49.43 -10.23 0.54
C ASP A 255 50.51 -9.63 -0.38
N GLU A 256 51.71 -10.18 -0.36
CA GLU A 256 52.87 -9.78 -1.19
C GLU A 256 53.29 -8.29 -1.14
N VAL A 257 52.86 -7.52 -0.12
CA VAL A 257 53.09 -6.07 -0.08
C VAL A 257 54.58 -5.69 0.02
N ASP A 258 55.37 -6.54 0.67
CA ASP A 258 56.82 -6.44 0.87
C ASP A 258 57.64 -7.27 -0.14
N THR A 259 56.99 -7.87 -1.14
CA THR A 259 57.69 -8.68 -2.13
C THR A 259 58.60 -7.83 -3.02
N GLY A 260 59.86 -8.25 -3.11
CA GLY A 260 60.87 -7.64 -3.97
C GLY A 260 61.38 -6.28 -3.50
N VAL A 261 61.15 -5.90 -2.24
CA VAL A 261 61.58 -4.61 -1.67
C VAL A 261 62.48 -4.78 -0.44
N SER A 262 63.41 -3.86 -0.24
CA SER A 262 64.30 -3.84 0.93
C SER A 262 64.72 -2.41 1.30
N GLY A 263 65.30 -2.24 2.49
CA GLY A 263 65.80 -0.95 2.96
C GLY A 263 64.70 0.09 3.15
N ARG A 264 64.90 1.31 2.61
CA ARG A 264 63.99 2.45 2.83
C ARG A 264 62.56 2.21 2.31
N VAL A 265 62.40 1.37 1.30
CA VAL A 265 61.09 1.01 0.74
C VAL A 265 60.30 0.14 1.72
N ALA A 266 60.96 -0.87 2.31
CA ALA A 266 60.35 -1.73 3.32
C ALA A 266 59.99 -0.93 4.59
N GLN A 267 60.82 0.02 5.00
CA GLN A 267 60.50 0.93 6.11
C GLN A 267 59.25 1.77 5.81
N ALA A 268 59.15 2.37 4.62
CA ALA A 268 57.99 3.18 4.25
C ALA A 268 56.68 2.36 4.23
N ILE A 269 56.74 1.10 3.78
CA ILE A 269 55.60 0.16 3.82
C ILE A 269 55.21 -0.13 5.28
N ALA A 270 56.18 -0.44 6.14
CA ALA A 270 55.94 -0.70 7.56
C ALA A 270 55.31 0.51 8.28
N GLU A 271 55.78 1.72 8.01
CA GLU A 271 55.23 2.96 8.56
C GLU A 271 53.76 3.17 8.12
N LYS A 272 53.42 2.86 6.85
CA LYS A 272 52.04 2.95 6.36
C LYS A 272 51.14 1.85 6.92
N ILE A 273 51.63 0.62 7.02
CA ILE A 273 50.92 -0.48 7.69
C ILE A 273 50.62 -0.09 9.14
N HIS A 274 51.61 0.46 9.86
CA HIS A 274 51.41 0.93 11.23
C HIS A 274 50.32 2.02 11.30
N LYS A 275 50.35 3.01 10.40
CA LYS A 275 49.31 4.05 10.32
C LYS A 275 47.92 3.49 10.04
N VAL A 276 47.79 2.48 9.18
CA VAL A 276 46.50 1.81 8.94
C VAL A 276 46.07 0.99 10.17
N SER A 277 47.03 0.38 10.88
CA SER A 277 46.76 -0.47 12.04
C SER A 277 46.20 0.27 13.26
N THR A 278 46.31 1.61 13.30
CA THR A 278 45.72 2.40 14.39
C THR A 278 44.20 2.38 14.38
N GLY A 279 43.56 2.07 13.24
CA GLY A 279 42.10 2.04 13.08
C GLY A 279 41.53 0.69 12.63
N SER A 280 42.37 -0.30 12.34
CA SER A 280 41.98 -1.61 11.83
C SER A 280 42.98 -2.68 12.26
N GLN A 281 42.56 -3.93 12.41
CA GLN A 281 43.52 -5.03 12.52
C GLN A 281 44.19 -5.24 11.15
N VAL A 282 45.52 -5.26 11.10
CA VAL A 282 46.25 -5.54 9.87
C VAL A 282 47.00 -6.86 10.00
N LEU A 283 46.82 -7.73 9.02
CA LEU A 283 47.54 -8.99 8.86
C LEU A 283 48.38 -8.89 7.59
N CYS A 284 49.65 -9.27 7.70
CA CYS A 284 50.62 -9.29 6.62
C CYS A 284 51.28 -10.66 6.60
#